data_AF-A0A2T4BZN2-F1
#
_entry.id   AF-A0A2T4BZN2-F1
#
_cell.length_a   1.000
_cell.length_b   1.000
_cell.length_c   1.000
_cell.angle_alpha   90.00
_cell.angle_beta   90.00
_cell.angle_gamma   90.00
#
_symmetry.space_group_name_H-M   'P 1'
#
loop_
_entity.id
_entity.type
_entity.pdbx_description
1 polymer ?
#
loop_
_entity_poly.entity_id
_entity_poly.type
_entity_poly.pdbx_seq_one_letter_code
_entity_poly.pdbx_strand_id
1 'polypeptide(L)'
;NRRARYRRRLSGVYKLSPESPFDESSLIEWGDSSTFVSFADGPLVSGAEIRTALTELIQPELVDTYITNLGTHSRDHLSSLISDHYKREDADFHIWEEAEP
;
A
#
# COMPACT_ATOMS: atom_id res chain seq x y z
N ASN A 1 -4.74 31.98 9.54
CA ASN A 1 -5.51 30.97 10.28
C ASN A 1 -5.59 29.68 9.47
N ARG A 2 -4.55 28.83 9.50
CA ARG A 2 -4.55 27.55 8.77
C ARG A 2 -5.31 26.55 9.65
N ARG A 3 -6.56 26.23 9.30
CA ARG A 3 -7.26 25.10 9.91
C ARG A 3 -6.39 23.86 9.68
N ALA A 4 -5.90 23.23 10.74
CA ALA A 4 -5.21 21.96 10.66
C ALA A 4 -6.15 20.97 9.94
N ARG A 5 -5.74 20.50 8.76
CA ARG A 5 -6.51 19.52 8.01
C ARG A 5 -6.21 18.16 8.61
N TYR A 6 -7.10 17.68 9.47
CA TYR A 6 -7.06 16.31 9.97
C TYR A 6 -7.22 15.32 8.82
N ARG A 7 -6.26 14.42 8.67
CA ARG A 7 -6.25 13.35 7.67
C ARG A 7 -6.63 12.05 8.35
N ARG A 8 -7.82 11.57 8.05
CA ARG A 8 -8.37 10.33 8.61
C ARG A 8 -8.42 9.26 7.54
N ARG A 9 -8.04 8.03 7.88
CA ARG A 9 -8.17 6.87 7.01
C ARG A 9 -9.35 6.03 7.48
N LEU A 10 -10.28 5.75 6.57
CA LEU A 10 -11.37 4.81 6.78
C LEU A 10 -10.96 3.46 6.18
N SER A 11 -10.88 2.42 6.98
CA SER A 11 -10.46 1.10 6.52
C SER A 11 -10.96 0.01 7.43
N GLY A 12 -11.47 -1.09 6.86
CA GLY A 12 -11.74 -2.29 7.66
C GLY A 12 -10.45 -2.91 8.19
N VAL A 13 -10.55 -3.62 9.31
CA VAL A 13 -9.40 -4.32 9.95
C VAL A 13 -8.80 -5.37 9.01
N TYR A 14 -9.61 -5.99 8.15
CA TYR A 14 -9.18 -6.96 7.14
C TYR A 14 -8.22 -6.40 6.08
N LYS A 15 -8.01 -5.07 6.01
CA LYS A 15 -7.04 -4.41 5.11
C LYS A 15 -5.73 -4.05 5.81
N LEU A 16 -5.56 -4.40 7.08
CA LEU A 16 -4.31 -4.22 7.82
C LEU A 16 -3.46 -5.47 7.62
N SER A 17 -2.16 -5.31 7.38
CA SER A 17 -1.20 -6.40 7.19
C SER A 17 -0.16 -6.37 8.31
N PRO A 18 0.28 -7.53 8.84
CA PRO A 18 1.40 -7.63 9.76
C PRO A 18 2.78 -7.52 9.09
N GLU A 19 2.83 -7.51 7.76
CA GLU A 19 4.06 -7.48 6.97
C GLU A 19 4.90 -6.21 7.25
N SER A 20 6.11 -6.41 7.78
CA SER A 20 7.07 -5.35 8.07
C SER A 20 8.46 -5.96 8.35
N PRO A 21 9.54 -5.49 7.70
CA PRO A 21 9.59 -4.45 6.66
C PRO A 21 9.05 -4.98 5.32
N PHE A 22 8.40 -4.12 4.55
CA PHE A 22 7.90 -4.43 3.20
C PHE A 22 8.75 -3.71 2.14
N ASP A 23 8.83 -4.25 0.93
CA ASP A 23 9.48 -3.58 -0.19
C ASP A 23 8.58 -2.47 -0.75
N GLU A 24 8.86 -1.22 -0.41
CA GLU A 24 8.11 -0.05 -0.91
C GLU A 24 8.03 0.01 -2.43
N SER A 25 9.07 -0.45 -3.14
CA SER A 25 9.10 -0.41 -4.60
C SER A 25 8.12 -1.40 -5.23
N SER A 26 7.84 -2.50 -4.54
CA SER A 26 6.85 -3.51 -4.92
C SER A 26 5.40 -3.08 -4.69
N LEU A 27 5.15 -2.08 -3.83
CA LEU A 27 3.79 -1.65 -3.48
C LEU A 27 3.13 -0.77 -4.54
N ILE A 28 3.93 -0.16 -5.43
CA ILE A 28 3.43 0.66 -6.52
C ILE A 28 3.21 -0.23 -7.74
N GLU A 29 1.94 -0.49 -8.03
CA GLU A 29 1.51 -1.20 -9.21
C GLU A 29 1.47 -0.22 -10.39
N TRP A 30 2.13 -0.58 -11.49
CA TRP A 30 2.13 0.22 -12.72
C TRP A 30 1.12 -0.36 -13.72
N GLY A 31 0.21 0.50 -14.17
CA GLY A 31 -0.84 0.15 -15.12
C GLY A 31 -0.45 0.35 -16.57
N ASP A 32 -1.37 -0.02 -17.46
CA ASP A 32 -1.21 0.13 -18.90
C ASP A 32 -1.17 1.62 -19.32
N SER A 33 -0.23 1.95 -20.19
CA SER A 33 -0.03 3.29 -20.75
C SER A 33 -0.89 3.55 -21.99
N SER A 34 -1.54 2.51 -22.54
CA SER A 34 -2.35 2.61 -23.77
C SER A 34 -3.52 3.61 -23.68
N THR A 35 -3.98 3.92 -22.46
CA THR A 35 -5.02 4.93 -22.21
C THR A 35 -4.54 6.35 -22.52
N PHE A 36 -3.24 6.61 -22.43
CA PHE A 36 -2.64 7.92 -22.65
C PHE A 36 -1.95 8.04 -24.01
N VAL A 37 -1.36 6.95 -24.50
CA VAL A 37 -0.61 6.93 -25.75
C VAL A 37 -1.00 5.72 -26.58
N SER A 38 -1.45 5.96 -27.81
CA SER A 38 -1.72 4.90 -28.77
C SER A 38 -0.41 4.23 -29.19
N PHE A 39 -0.42 2.90 -29.28
CA PHE A 39 0.72 2.14 -29.81
C PHE A 39 1.12 2.56 -31.24
N ALA A 40 0.19 3.13 -32.01
CA ALA A 40 0.46 3.63 -33.36
C ALA A 40 1.32 4.92 -33.37
N ASP A 41 1.43 5.63 -32.24
CA ASP A 41 2.24 6.83 -32.11
C ASP A 41 3.72 6.46 -31.84
N GLY A 42 4.36 5.91 -32.88
CA GLY A 42 5.75 5.43 -32.83
C GLY A 42 6.77 6.42 -32.26
N PRO A 43 6.73 7.73 -32.61
CA PRO A 43 7.61 8.72 -32.00
C PRO A 43 7.45 8.82 -30.49
N LEU A 44 6.22 8.79 -29.97
CA LEU A 44 5.96 8.93 -28.54
C LEU A 44 6.26 7.64 -27.77
N VAL A 45 5.93 6.48 -28.35
CA VAL A 45 6.23 5.15 -27.79
C VAL A 45 7.73 4.88 -27.71
N SER A 46 8.53 5.36 -28.67
CA SER A 46 9.99 5.16 -28.69
C SER A 46 10.80 6.25 -28.00
N GLY A 47 10.23 7.43 -27.82
CA GLY A 47 10.93 8.61 -27.29
C GLY A 47 10.74 8.89 -25.80
N ALA A 48 9.75 8.25 -25.15
CA ALA A 48 9.44 8.49 -23.75
C ALA A 48 8.91 7.23 -23.06
N GLU A 49 9.22 7.10 -21.78
CA GLU A 49 8.60 6.09 -20.92
C GLU A 49 7.36 6.67 -20.26
N ILE A 50 6.19 6.11 -20.59
CA ILE A 50 4.91 6.51 -19.99
C ILE A 50 4.53 5.47 -18.95
N ARG A 51 4.39 5.92 -17.70
CA ARG A 51 3.96 5.08 -16.58
C ARG A 51 2.74 5.67 -15.90
N THR A 52 1.81 4.81 -15.53
CA THR A 52 0.60 5.16 -14.78
C THR A 52 0.63 4.40 -13.47
N ALA A 53 0.69 5.09 -12.32
CA ALA A 53 0.59 4.42 -11.03
C ALA A 53 -0.89 4.05 -10.75
N LEU A 54 -1.16 2.77 -10.49
CA LEU A 54 -2.47 2.28 -10.07
C LEU A 54 -2.66 2.36 -8.56
N THR A 55 -1.55 2.22 -7.81
CA THR A 55 -1.52 2.35 -6.36
C THR A 55 -0.54 3.44 -5.94
N GLU A 56 -0.82 4.07 -4.81
CA GLU A 56 0.04 5.08 -4.20
C GLU A 56 0.34 4.71 -2.75
N LEU A 57 1.58 4.93 -2.33
CA LEU A 57 2.00 4.76 -0.95
C LEU A 57 1.92 6.11 -0.22
N ILE A 58 1.24 6.12 0.93
CA ILE A 58 1.17 7.28 1.81
C ILE A 58 1.91 6.97 3.10
N GLN A 59 2.90 7.81 3.40
CA GLN A 59 3.69 7.71 4.64
C GLN A 59 2.78 7.77 5.88
N PRO A 60 3.01 6.95 6.92
CA PRO A 60 2.12 6.85 8.07
C PRO A 60 2.02 8.17 8.86
N GLU A 61 3.05 9.02 8.84
CA GLU A 61 3.09 10.36 9.46
C GLU A 61 1.99 11.27 8.94
N LEU A 62 1.51 11.00 7.73
CA LEU A 62 0.50 11.77 7.03
C LEU A 62 -0.93 11.36 7.38
N VAL A 63 -1.13 10.35 8.22
CA VAL A 63 -2.44 9.89 8.70
C VAL A 63 -2.53 10.11 10.21
N ASP A 64 -3.48 10.93 10.65
CA ASP A 64 -3.66 11.28 12.06
C ASP A 64 -4.47 10.21 12.82
N THR A 65 -5.43 9.58 12.15
CA THR A 65 -6.41 8.70 12.79
C THR A 65 -6.91 7.63 11.84
N TYR A 66 -7.06 6.41 12.36
CA TYR A 66 -7.60 5.27 11.65
C TYR A 66 -8.99 4.94 12.20
N ILE A 67 -9.99 4.93 11.33
CA ILE A 67 -11.35 4.55 11.68
C ILE A 67 -11.62 3.21 11.04
N THR A 68 -11.78 2.19 11.88
CA THR A 68 -12.06 0.81 11.48
C THR A 68 -13.45 0.38 11.91
N ASN A 69 -13.86 -0.81 11.49
CA ASN A 69 -15.09 -1.44 11.98
C ASN A 69 -15.04 -1.80 13.47
N LEU A 70 -13.89 -1.72 14.14
CA LEU A 70 -13.74 -1.90 15.60
C LEU A 70 -13.65 -0.59 16.37
N GLY A 71 -13.65 0.54 15.68
CA GLY A 71 -13.65 1.87 16.29
C GLY A 71 -12.56 2.79 15.77
N THR A 72 -12.19 3.77 16.59
CA THR A 72 -11.18 4.78 16.25
C THR A 72 -9.87 4.45 16.93
N HIS A 73 -8.78 4.44 16.15
CA HIS A 73 -7.44 4.08 16.60
C HIS A 73 -6.44 5.20 16.28
N SER A 74 -5.52 5.46 17.20
CA SER A 74 -4.32 6.24 16.92
C SER A 74 -3.35 5.43 16.08
N ARG A 75 -2.33 6.09 15.52
CA ARG A 75 -1.22 5.42 14.82
C ARG A 75 -0.53 4.39 15.71
N ASP A 76 -0.22 4.78 16.95
CA ASP A 76 0.52 3.92 17.90
C ASP A 76 -0.27 2.67 18.30
N HIS A 77 -1.61 2.74 18.27
CA HIS A 77 -2.48 1.62 18.61
C HIS A 77 -2.60 0.59 17.47
N LEU A 78 -2.19 0.91 16.23
CA LEU A 78 -2.33 -0.01 15.10
C LEU A 78 -1.50 -1.29 15.27
N SER A 79 -0.30 -1.21 15.84
CA SER A 79 0.56 -2.39 16.03
C SER A 79 -0.07 -3.42 16.97
N SER A 80 -0.70 -2.95 18.06
CA SER A 80 -1.47 -3.80 18.97
C SER A 80 -2.69 -4.38 18.27
N LEU A 81 -3.44 -3.56 17.53
CA LEU A 81 -4.60 -4.04 16.77
C LEU A 81 -4.21 -5.14 15.77
N ILE A 82 -3.10 -4.99 15.05
CA ILE A 82 -2.61 -6.02 14.13
C ILE A 82 -2.20 -7.27 14.91
N SER A 83 -1.50 -7.13 16.04
CA SER A 83 -1.07 -8.26 16.88
C SER A 83 -2.23 -9.04 17.50
N ASP A 84 -3.37 -8.40 17.73
CA ASP A 84 -4.59 -9.06 18.25
C ASP A 84 -5.28 -9.91 17.16
N HIS A 85 -5.03 -9.60 15.88
CA HIS A 85 -5.70 -10.23 14.74
C HIS A 85 -4.80 -11.15 13.91
N TYR A 86 -3.48 -11.04 14.06
CA TYR A 86 -2.49 -11.86 13.36
C TYR A 86 -1.55 -12.50 14.36
N LYS A 87 -1.23 -13.77 14.16
CA LYS A 87 -0.13 -14.39 14.89
C LYS A 87 1.18 -14.05 14.21
N ARG A 88 2.25 -13.98 15.01
CA ARG A 88 3.62 -13.76 14.48
C ARG A 88 4.06 -14.85 13.51
N GLU A 89 3.60 -16.09 13.71
CA GLU A 89 3.93 -17.23 12.84
C GLU A 89 3.36 -17.09 11.42
N ASP A 90 2.35 -16.24 11.21
CA ASP A 90 1.70 -16.03 9.91
C ASP A 90 2.29 -14.84 9.12
N ALA A 91 3.28 -14.12 9.69
CA ALA A 91 3.84 -12.92 9.06
C ALA A 91 4.81 -13.23 7.90
N ASP A 92 5.57 -14.33 7.99
CA ASP A 92 6.51 -14.80 6.96
C ASP A 92 5.94 -16.04 6.25
N PHE A 93 4.78 -15.88 5.59
CA PHE A 93 4.14 -16.98 4.89
C PHE A 93 4.75 -17.21 3.49
N HIS A 94 5.94 -17.81 3.44
CA HIS A 94 6.56 -18.30 2.21
C HIS A 94 6.25 -19.79 2.02
N ILE A 95 5.31 -20.12 1.13
CA ILE A 95 4.82 -21.51 0.99
C ILE A 95 5.83 -22.42 0.24
N TRP A 96 6.92 -21.90 -0.36
CA TRP A 96 7.73 -22.67 -1.32
C TRP A 96 9.22 -22.31 -1.44
N GLU A 97 9.98 -22.20 -0.34
CA GLU A 97 11.44 -22.00 -0.44
C GLU A 97 12.28 -23.28 -0.22
N GLU A 98 11.67 -24.47 -0.23
CA GLU A 98 12.37 -25.76 -0.26
C GLU A 98 11.86 -26.63 -1.41
N ALA A 99 12.39 -26.42 -2.63
CA ALA A 99 12.60 -27.48 -3.63
C ALA A 99 13.30 -26.93 -4.89
N GLU A 100 14.58 -26.59 -4.82
CA GLU A 100 15.50 -26.82 -5.96
C GLU A 100 16.89 -27.20 -5.40
N PRO A 101 17.46 -28.35 -5.80
CA PRO A 101 18.79 -28.82 -5.37
C PRO A 101 19.97 -28.07 -6.04
#